data_AF-A0A9P6LKU0-F1
#
_entry.id   AF-A0A9P6LKU0-F1
#
_cell.length_a   1.000
_cell.length_b   1.000
_cell.length_c   1.000
_cell.angle_alpha   90.00
_cell.angle_beta   90.00
_cell.angle_gamma   90.00
#
_symmetry.space_group_name_H-M   'P 1'
#
loop_
_entity.id
_entity.type
_entity.pdbx_description
1 polymer ?
#
loop_
_entity_poly.entity_id
_entity_poly.type
_entity_poly.pdbx_seq_one_letter_code
_entity_poly.pdbx_strand_id
1 'polypeptide(L)'
;MLVRVHSLFLLAAIAASGDLATAIPFESSSALSPRDMPRPRFGNVPYGVDITQCTVKGKVALSFDDGPGEYTEKVLDTLEKNGNIKATFFLVGTNGNSGMVNSAYVPVMKRMLSAGHQLASHSWSHKDLDTISKQDKIDEIVKNEEIFAKTLGIIPTYFRPPYTHCGGECLATLNELSYHVTDYNLDTKDWVDNGSGSKQAYSSAVNAGNPASDSFISLSHDIHTFTVNGFVQYMIDVAKEKGFEFTTIGDCLGDPSSNWYRDPTSGEAVGATKEEPKPTTTTKPAVPTTTSAPEAKTEAKTTASATESATAKATPSKSASEEDREKDRETAGSSSATTAKPPTASATVNGGANVGLGPVTPTGAADGVAPTSTPTHVGVSGAGRAIFSVGGVLAGALAWAMMI
;
A
#
# COMPACT_ATOMS: atom_id res chain seq x y z
N MET A 1 -85.00 -7.06 24.40
CA MET A 1 -85.44 -6.26 23.23
C MET A 1 -84.20 -5.60 22.66
N LEU A 2 -83.63 -6.17 21.59
CA LEU A 2 -83.92 -5.92 20.15
C LEU A 2 -83.20 -4.64 19.65
N VAL A 3 -82.13 -4.79 18.86
CA VAL A 3 -82.06 -4.81 17.38
C VAL A 3 -81.85 -3.38 16.84
N ARG A 4 -80.66 -3.03 16.32
CA ARG A 4 -80.08 -3.26 14.97
C ARG A 4 -80.53 -2.20 13.93
N VAL A 5 -79.54 -1.38 13.56
CA VAL A 5 -79.09 -0.90 12.21
C VAL A 5 -79.80 0.20 11.38
N HIS A 6 -78.89 0.97 10.75
CA HIS A 6 -78.91 1.72 9.47
C HIS A 6 -79.58 3.10 9.48
N SER A 7 -79.16 4.11 8.72
CA SER A 7 -77.94 4.56 8.02
C SER A 7 -78.38 5.85 7.27
N LEU A 8 -77.45 6.75 6.94
CA LEU A 8 -77.32 7.53 5.68
C LEU A 8 -76.85 8.99 5.88
N PHE A 9 -75.70 9.30 5.24
CA PHE A 9 -75.21 10.51 4.53
C PHE A 9 -75.48 11.91 5.13
N LEU A 10 -74.54 12.87 5.12
CA LEU A 10 -73.87 13.42 3.93
C LEU A 10 -72.82 14.49 4.33
N LEU A 11 -71.81 14.66 3.48
CA LEU A 11 -71.03 15.88 3.18
C LEU A 11 -69.89 16.34 4.11
N ALA A 12 -68.65 16.10 3.66
CA ALA A 12 -67.61 17.13 3.60
C ALA A 12 -66.68 16.84 2.42
N ALA A 13 -66.68 17.73 1.43
CA ALA A 13 -65.76 17.73 0.31
C ALA A 13 -64.59 18.67 0.63
N ILE A 14 -63.34 18.21 0.48
CA ILE A 14 -62.20 19.07 0.18
C ILE A 14 -61.43 18.40 -0.96
N ALA A 15 -61.32 19.15 -2.05
CA ALA A 15 -60.53 18.85 -3.22
C ALA A 15 -59.10 19.38 -3.05
N ALA A 16 -58.23 18.99 -4.00
CA ALA A 16 -56.85 19.42 -4.24
C ALA A 16 -55.79 18.75 -3.34
N SER A 17 -54.66 18.27 -3.83
CA SER A 17 -54.08 18.29 -5.17
C SER A 17 -53.00 17.21 -5.18
N GLY A 18 -52.97 16.40 -6.25
CA GLY A 18 -51.87 15.48 -6.47
C GLY A 18 -50.61 16.27 -6.79
N ASP A 19 -49.64 16.26 -5.89
CA ASP A 19 -48.27 16.62 -6.23
C ASP A 19 -47.70 15.50 -7.10
N LEU A 20 -47.65 15.77 -8.41
CA LEU A 20 -46.69 15.14 -9.29
C LEU A 20 -45.30 15.42 -8.69
N ALA A 21 -44.76 14.44 -7.99
CA ALA A 21 -43.32 14.35 -7.78
C ALA A 21 -42.69 14.13 -9.16
N THR A 22 -42.38 15.24 -9.85
CA THR A 22 -41.45 15.25 -10.96
C THR A 22 -40.14 14.69 -10.41
N ALA A 23 -39.89 13.41 -10.70
CA ALA A 23 -38.58 12.81 -10.53
C ALA A 23 -37.60 13.71 -11.28
N ILE A 24 -36.79 14.46 -10.55
CA ILE A 24 -35.62 15.12 -11.10
C ILE A 24 -34.78 13.98 -11.68
N PRO A 25 -34.55 13.92 -13.00
CA PRO A 25 -33.64 12.93 -13.54
C PRO A 25 -32.31 13.21 -12.85
N PHE A 26 -31.79 12.20 -12.16
CA PHE A 26 -30.40 12.19 -11.72
C PHE A 26 -29.60 12.33 -13.01
N GLU A 27 -29.20 13.56 -13.34
CA GLU A 27 -28.27 13.79 -14.43
C GLU A 27 -27.07 12.95 -14.07
N SER A 28 -26.87 11.91 -14.87
CA SER A 28 -25.68 11.09 -14.88
C SER A 28 -24.55 12.05 -15.22
N SER A 29 -23.98 12.68 -14.19
CA SER A 29 -22.66 13.29 -14.26
C SER A 29 -21.79 12.22 -14.88
N SER A 30 -21.44 12.41 -16.15
CA SER A 30 -20.47 11.61 -16.87
C SER A 30 -19.12 11.84 -16.21
N ALA A 31 -18.96 11.29 -15.01
CA ALA A 31 -17.67 11.11 -14.37
C ALA A 31 -16.85 10.32 -15.37
N LEU A 32 -15.69 10.86 -15.75
CA LEU A 32 -14.74 10.14 -16.58
C LEU A 32 -14.47 8.79 -15.92
N SER A 33 -14.41 7.72 -16.71
CA SER A 33 -13.88 6.46 -16.19
C SER A 33 -12.47 6.74 -15.65
N PRO A 34 -12.07 6.16 -14.52
CA PRO A 34 -10.70 6.28 -14.02
C PRO A 34 -9.63 5.91 -15.06
N ARG A 35 -9.99 5.13 -16.09
CA ARG A 35 -9.13 4.87 -17.24
C ARG A 35 -8.70 6.14 -17.99
N ASP A 36 -9.64 7.05 -18.23
CA ASP A 36 -9.48 8.20 -19.13
C ASP A 36 -9.32 9.53 -18.37
N MET A 37 -9.27 9.47 -17.04
CA MET A 37 -9.13 10.66 -16.20
C MET A 37 -7.75 11.33 -16.39
N PRO A 38 -7.65 12.68 -16.31
CA PRO A 38 -6.37 13.35 -16.19
C PRO A 38 -5.58 12.83 -14.97
N ARG A 39 -4.26 12.70 -15.13
CA ARG A 39 -3.35 12.23 -14.06
C ARG A 39 -2.23 13.23 -13.80
N PRO A 40 -2.55 14.47 -13.35
CA PRO A 40 -1.52 15.44 -13.01
C PRO A 40 -0.62 14.89 -11.90
N ARG A 41 0.67 15.21 -11.95
CA ARG A 41 1.61 14.84 -10.89
C ARG A 41 1.73 16.00 -9.92
N PHE A 42 1.74 15.70 -8.64
CA PHE A 42 1.82 16.70 -7.58
C PHE A 42 2.69 16.16 -6.43
N GLY A 43 3.19 17.07 -5.59
CA GLY A 43 4.18 16.71 -4.58
C GLY A 43 5.56 16.41 -5.15
N ASN A 44 6.49 16.02 -4.27
CA ASN A 44 7.90 15.79 -4.59
C ASN A 44 8.30 14.30 -4.54
N VAL A 45 7.38 13.42 -4.13
CA VAL A 45 7.63 11.98 -4.10
C VAL A 45 7.69 11.46 -5.55
N PRO A 46 8.72 10.66 -5.92
CA PRO A 46 8.85 10.19 -7.29
C PRO A 46 7.71 9.24 -7.69
N TYR A 47 7.40 9.22 -8.99
CA TYR A 47 6.42 8.32 -9.59
C TYR A 47 7.13 7.21 -10.37
N GLY A 48 6.57 5.99 -10.32
CA GLY A 48 7.10 4.86 -11.09
C GLY A 48 8.53 4.42 -10.73
N VAL A 49 8.96 4.71 -9.51
CA VAL A 49 10.23 4.27 -8.94
C VAL A 49 9.91 3.51 -7.68
N ASP A 50 10.63 2.43 -7.44
CA ASP A 50 10.50 1.62 -6.24
C ASP A 50 11.05 2.35 -4.99
N ILE A 51 10.15 2.65 -4.04
CA ILE A 51 10.45 3.37 -2.80
C ILE A 51 10.37 2.38 -1.63
N THR A 52 11.53 2.05 -1.06
CA THR A 52 11.65 1.07 0.03
C THR A 52 11.84 1.68 1.42
N GLN A 53 12.18 2.96 1.51
CA GLN A 53 12.55 3.62 2.76
C GLN A 53 11.96 5.02 2.89
N CYS A 54 11.72 5.43 4.13
CA CYS A 54 11.32 6.80 4.46
C CYS A 54 12.43 7.82 4.18
N THR A 55 12.02 9.04 3.84
CA THR A 55 12.91 10.20 3.79
C THR A 55 13.06 10.84 5.17
N VAL A 56 12.01 10.77 6.00
CA VAL A 56 12.01 11.24 7.39
C VAL A 56 12.53 10.15 8.32
N LYS A 57 13.61 10.45 9.05
CA LYS A 57 14.26 9.51 9.99
C LYS A 57 13.49 9.40 11.31
N GLY A 58 13.77 8.33 12.07
CA GLY A 58 13.11 8.04 13.34
C GLY A 58 11.67 7.57 13.19
N LYS A 59 11.28 7.18 11.97
CA LYS A 59 9.91 6.77 11.64
C LYS A 59 9.81 5.28 11.37
N VAL A 60 8.71 4.69 11.81
CA VAL A 60 8.24 3.36 11.40
C VAL A 60 6.86 3.53 10.76
N ALA A 61 6.78 3.31 9.46
CA ALA A 61 5.51 3.22 8.74
C ALA A 61 5.04 1.76 8.75
N LEU A 62 4.11 1.43 9.63
CA LEU A 62 3.42 0.14 9.59
C LEU A 62 2.52 0.10 8.36
N SER A 63 2.64 -0.98 7.57
CA SER A 63 1.76 -1.19 6.44
C SER A 63 1.18 -2.60 6.38
N PHE A 64 -0.05 -2.68 5.88
CA PHE A 64 -0.84 -3.90 5.81
C PHE A 64 -1.39 -4.10 4.40
N ASP A 65 -1.08 -5.24 3.80
CA ASP A 65 -1.50 -5.60 2.44
C ASP A 65 -2.68 -6.59 2.46
N ASP A 66 -3.31 -6.78 1.29
CA ASP A 66 -4.40 -7.74 1.00
C ASP A 66 -5.78 -7.47 1.58
N GLY A 67 -5.89 -6.47 2.45
CA GLY A 67 -7.15 -6.07 3.08
C GLY A 67 -8.12 -5.32 2.14
N PRO A 68 -9.29 -4.93 2.66
CA PRO A 68 -9.77 -5.23 4.01
C PRO A 68 -10.25 -6.69 4.12
N GLY A 69 -10.14 -7.27 5.32
CA GLY A 69 -10.58 -8.63 5.64
C GLY A 69 -11.30 -8.71 6.98
N GLU A 70 -11.62 -9.93 7.42
CA GLU A 70 -12.41 -10.19 8.62
C GLU A 70 -11.75 -9.67 9.92
N TYR A 71 -10.42 -9.49 9.92
CA TYR A 71 -9.66 -9.09 11.09
C TYR A 71 -9.23 -7.61 11.12
N THR A 72 -9.41 -6.90 10.02
CA THR A 72 -8.92 -5.52 9.84
C THR A 72 -9.39 -4.58 10.95
N GLU A 73 -10.65 -4.71 11.40
CA GLU A 73 -11.22 -3.90 12.48
C GLU A 73 -10.41 -4.02 13.79
N LYS A 74 -9.87 -5.21 14.07
CA LYS A 74 -9.04 -5.46 15.25
C LYS A 74 -7.67 -4.79 15.17
N VAL A 75 -7.12 -4.66 13.95
CA VAL A 75 -5.90 -3.87 13.73
C VAL A 75 -6.19 -2.41 14.05
N LEU A 76 -7.29 -1.85 13.55
CA LEU A 76 -7.69 -0.46 13.83
C LEU A 76 -7.87 -0.22 15.32
N ASP A 77 -8.55 -1.12 16.03
CA ASP A 77 -8.70 -1.05 17.50
C ASP A 77 -7.35 -1.02 18.22
N THR A 78 -6.39 -1.83 17.76
CA THR A 78 -5.06 -1.90 18.36
C THR A 78 -4.29 -0.60 18.13
N LEU A 79 -4.33 -0.06 16.91
CA LEU A 79 -3.68 1.21 16.57
C LEU A 79 -4.28 2.39 17.35
N GLU A 80 -5.61 2.44 17.49
CA GLU A 80 -6.36 3.44 18.25
C GLU A 80 -5.97 3.41 19.74
N LYS A 81 -6.04 2.24 20.38
CA LYS A 81 -5.70 2.04 21.80
C LYS A 81 -4.26 2.43 22.13
N ASN A 82 -3.36 2.38 21.16
CA ASN A 82 -1.94 2.69 21.34
C ASN A 82 -1.57 4.15 21.08
N GLY A 83 -2.55 5.06 21.19
CA GLY A 83 -2.35 6.50 21.03
C GLY A 83 -2.70 7.00 19.63
N ASN A 84 -3.71 6.39 18.99
CA ASN A 84 -4.17 6.77 17.65
C ASN A 84 -3.09 6.66 16.57
N ILE A 85 -2.26 5.62 16.63
CA ILE A 85 -1.19 5.36 15.67
C ILE A 85 -1.77 5.31 14.25
N LYS A 86 -1.10 5.98 13.30
CA LYS A 86 -1.45 5.91 11.88
C LYS A 86 -0.62 4.85 11.17
N ALA A 87 -1.23 4.25 10.15
CA ALA A 87 -0.67 3.16 9.37
C ALA A 87 -1.15 3.30 7.91
N THR A 88 -0.57 2.49 7.02
CA THR A 88 -0.95 2.47 5.59
C THR A 88 -1.56 1.12 5.24
N PHE A 89 -2.72 1.11 4.59
CA PHE A 89 -3.39 -0.12 4.16
C PHE A 89 -3.42 -0.19 2.63
N PHE A 90 -2.78 -1.20 2.05
CA PHE A 90 -2.78 -1.46 0.62
C PHE A 90 -3.95 -2.39 0.29
N LEU A 91 -5.03 -1.82 -0.23
CA LEU A 91 -6.29 -2.52 -0.42
C LEU A 91 -6.39 -3.15 -1.81
N VAL A 92 -6.83 -4.39 -1.83
CA VAL A 92 -7.19 -5.13 -3.05
C VAL A 92 -8.67 -4.95 -3.37
N GLY A 93 -9.00 -5.07 -4.65
CA GLY A 93 -10.40 -5.13 -5.09
C GLY A 93 -11.07 -6.40 -4.57
N THR A 94 -10.43 -7.54 -4.80
CA THR A 94 -10.87 -8.89 -4.41
C THR A 94 -9.66 -9.82 -4.23
N ASN A 95 -9.60 -10.53 -3.11
CA ASN A 95 -8.61 -11.57 -2.84
C ASN A 95 -9.23 -12.64 -1.92
N GLY A 96 -9.80 -13.69 -2.53
CA GLY A 96 -10.56 -14.70 -1.78
C GLY A 96 -11.78 -14.11 -1.07
N ASN A 97 -11.79 -14.14 0.26
CA ASN A 97 -12.86 -13.57 1.10
C ASN A 97 -12.58 -12.12 1.56
N SER A 98 -11.44 -11.56 1.14
CA SER A 98 -11.00 -10.20 1.44
C SER A 98 -11.15 -9.30 0.21
N GLY A 99 -11.12 -7.98 0.43
CA GLY A 99 -11.13 -6.97 -0.62
C GLY A 99 -12.37 -6.08 -0.62
N MET A 100 -12.24 -4.95 -1.30
CA MET A 100 -13.21 -3.86 -1.30
C MET A 100 -14.56 -4.22 -1.95
N VAL A 101 -14.63 -5.26 -2.77
CA VAL A 101 -15.91 -5.74 -3.35
C VAL A 101 -16.91 -6.21 -2.29
N ASN A 102 -16.43 -6.63 -1.13
CA ASN A 102 -17.30 -7.06 -0.05
C ASN A 102 -17.88 -5.83 0.67
N SER A 103 -19.17 -5.55 0.41
CA SER A 103 -19.88 -4.41 1.00
C SER A 103 -19.88 -4.38 2.54
N ALA A 104 -19.65 -5.52 3.20
CA ALA A 104 -19.53 -5.58 4.66
C ALA A 104 -18.30 -4.82 5.20
N TYR A 105 -17.27 -4.61 4.36
CA TYR A 105 -16.05 -3.89 4.75
C TYR A 105 -16.12 -2.38 4.44
N VAL A 106 -17.20 -1.88 3.85
CA VAL A 106 -17.36 -0.43 3.59
C VAL A 106 -17.28 0.42 4.86
N PRO A 107 -17.91 0.05 5.99
CA PRO A 107 -17.75 0.78 7.25
C PRO A 107 -16.29 0.80 7.73
N VAL A 108 -15.57 -0.31 7.59
CA VAL A 108 -14.16 -0.44 8.00
C VAL A 108 -13.27 0.49 7.19
N MET A 109 -13.43 0.54 5.86
CA MET A 109 -12.66 1.45 5.00
C MET A 109 -12.95 2.93 5.31
N LYS A 110 -14.21 3.27 5.60
CA LYS A 110 -14.57 4.63 6.03
C LYS A 110 -13.95 4.97 7.40
N ARG A 111 -13.94 4.01 8.33
CA ARG A 111 -13.25 4.15 9.62
C ARG A 111 -11.77 4.44 9.40
N MET A 112 -11.07 3.67 8.55
CA MET A 112 -9.66 3.88 8.23
C MET A 112 -9.38 5.33 7.80
N LEU A 113 -10.12 5.83 6.80
CA LEU A 113 -9.95 7.20 6.31
C LEU A 113 -10.25 8.24 7.39
N SER A 114 -11.37 8.10 8.10
CA SER A 114 -11.78 9.06 9.14
C SER A 114 -10.82 9.09 10.33
N ALA A 115 -10.18 7.96 10.63
CA ALA A 115 -9.16 7.84 11.66
C ALA A 115 -7.77 8.30 11.17
N GLY A 116 -7.63 8.78 9.94
CA GLY A 116 -6.39 9.36 9.40
C GLY A 116 -5.35 8.32 8.99
N HIS A 117 -5.75 7.07 8.75
CA HIS A 117 -4.87 6.10 8.10
C HIS A 117 -4.76 6.43 6.60
N GLN A 118 -3.65 6.04 5.99
CA GLN A 118 -3.50 6.12 4.54
C GLN A 118 -4.05 4.84 3.91
N LEU A 119 -4.88 4.98 2.86
CA LEU A 119 -5.33 3.88 2.04
C LEU A 119 -4.60 3.97 0.69
N ALA A 120 -4.01 2.87 0.26
CA ALA A 120 -3.25 2.76 -0.97
C ALA A 120 -3.77 1.59 -1.80
N SER A 121 -3.41 1.53 -3.07
CA SER A 121 -3.91 0.50 -3.99
C SER A 121 -2.97 -0.71 -4.03
N HIS A 122 -3.55 -1.92 -4.07
CA HIS A 122 -2.81 -3.18 -4.16
C HIS A 122 -3.28 -4.06 -5.33
N SER A 123 -3.66 -3.43 -6.44
CA SER A 123 -4.32 -4.05 -7.60
C SER A 123 -5.73 -4.59 -7.33
N TRP A 124 -6.44 -4.92 -8.41
CA TRP A 124 -7.80 -5.44 -8.31
C TRP A 124 -7.84 -6.87 -7.76
N SER A 125 -7.10 -7.80 -8.36
CA SER A 125 -7.18 -9.24 -8.07
C SER A 125 -5.89 -9.87 -7.58
N HIS A 126 -4.95 -9.04 -7.09
CA HIS A 126 -3.67 -9.47 -6.53
C HIS A 126 -2.82 -10.28 -7.55
N LYS A 127 -2.88 -9.93 -8.84
CA LYS A 127 -2.01 -10.55 -9.85
C LYS A 127 -0.60 -9.99 -9.77
N ASP A 128 0.38 -10.85 -10.03
CA ASP A 128 1.74 -10.41 -10.29
C ASP A 128 1.76 -9.58 -11.56
N LEU A 129 1.93 -8.26 -11.39
CA LEU A 129 1.90 -7.33 -12.48
C LEU A 129 3.03 -7.58 -13.46
N ASP A 130 4.19 -8.08 -13.06
CA ASP A 130 5.31 -8.29 -13.98
C ASP A 130 5.06 -9.42 -14.99
N THR A 131 4.15 -10.34 -14.65
CA THR A 131 3.87 -11.55 -15.45
C THR A 131 2.74 -11.39 -16.47
N ILE A 132 2.03 -10.26 -16.45
CA ILE A 132 0.85 -10.02 -17.28
C ILE A 132 1.08 -8.94 -18.34
N SER A 133 0.20 -8.88 -19.35
CA SER A 133 0.33 -7.90 -20.42
C SER A 133 0.16 -6.47 -19.91
N LYS A 134 0.72 -5.46 -20.61
CA LYS A 134 0.51 -4.04 -20.25
C LYS A 134 -0.96 -3.67 -20.11
N GLN A 135 -1.82 -4.19 -20.99
CA GLN A 135 -3.24 -3.92 -20.91
C GLN A 135 -3.86 -4.53 -19.65
N ASP A 136 -3.49 -5.77 -19.30
CA ASP A 136 -3.97 -6.40 -18.07
C ASP A 136 -3.45 -5.69 -16.82
N LYS A 137 -2.21 -5.19 -16.82
CA LYS A 137 -1.68 -4.34 -15.72
C LYS A 137 -2.56 -3.11 -15.51
N ILE A 138 -2.87 -2.39 -16.60
CA ILE A 138 -3.73 -1.20 -16.55
C ILE A 138 -5.13 -1.59 -16.06
N ASP A 139 -5.70 -2.70 -16.52
CA ASP A 139 -7.00 -3.19 -16.08
C ASP A 139 -7.03 -3.50 -14.58
N GLU A 140 -6.00 -4.16 -14.04
CA GLU A 140 -5.89 -4.46 -12.60
C GLU A 140 -5.83 -3.18 -11.76
N ILE A 141 -5.14 -2.15 -12.25
CA ILE A 141 -4.99 -0.88 -11.53
C ILE A 141 -6.29 -0.08 -11.59
N VAL A 142 -6.82 0.15 -12.79
CA VAL A 142 -8.01 0.98 -13.03
C VAL A 142 -9.27 0.39 -12.39
N LYS A 143 -9.48 -0.93 -12.43
CA LYS A 143 -10.62 -1.56 -11.73
C LYS A 143 -10.55 -1.33 -10.22
N ASN A 144 -9.34 -1.29 -9.66
CA ASN A 144 -9.18 -0.97 -8.25
C ASN A 144 -9.50 0.51 -7.97
N GLU A 145 -9.10 1.42 -8.84
CA GLU A 145 -9.48 2.83 -8.75
C GLU A 145 -11.00 3.03 -8.80
N GLU A 146 -11.72 2.28 -9.65
CA GLU A 146 -13.17 2.34 -9.78
C GLU A 146 -13.90 1.99 -8.48
N ILE A 147 -13.49 0.93 -7.78
CA ILE A 147 -14.09 0.56 -6.48
C ILE A 147 -13.71 1.55 -5.38
N PHE A 148 -12.48 2.10 -5.40
CA PHE A 148 -12.04 3.18 -4.52
C PHE A 148 -12.93 4.43 -4.70
N ALA A 149 -13.09 4.90 -5.94
CA ALA A 149 -13.91 6.05 -6.27
C ALA A 149 -15.38 5.84 -5.86
N LYS A 150 -15.95 4.67 -6.18
CA LYS A 150 -17.34 4.33 -5.85
C LYS A 150 -17.58 4.27 -4.35
N THR A 151 -16.63 3.76 -3.59
CA THR A 151 -16.83 3.44 -2.16
C THR A 151 -16.44 4.59 -1.24
N LEU A 152 -15.38 5.30 -1.60
CA LEU A 152 -14.70 6.28 -0.74
C LEU A 152 -14.63 7.67 -1.38
N GLY A 153 -14.99 7.84 -2.66
CA GLY A 153 -14.97 9.13 -3.34
C GLY A 153 -13.57 9.66 -3.63
N ILE A 154 -12.55 8.80 -3.59
CA ILE A 154 -11.13 9.13 -3.78
C ILE A 154 -10.45 8.06 -4.62
N ILE A 155 -9.34 8.39 -5.27
CA ILE A 155 -8.45 7.44 -5.95
C ILE A 155 -7.04 7.54 -5.36
N PRO A 156 -6.43 6.48 -4.81
CA PRO A 156 -5.07 6.56 -4.24
C PRO A 156 -4.01 6.92 -5.28
N THR A 157 -2.97 7.66 -4.86
CA THR A 157 -1.73 7.89 -5.63
C THR A 157 -0.59 6.97 -5.24
N TYR A 158 -0.77 6.17 -4.18
CA TYR A 158 0.19 5.19 -3.69
C TYR A 158 -0.21 3.78 -4.09
N PHE A 159 0.78 2.99 -4.50
CA PHE A 159 0.59 1.61 -4.95
C PHE A 159 1.72 0.72 -4.47
N ARG A 160 1.39 -0.48 -3.99
CA ARG A 160 2.37 -1.55 -3.79
C ARG A 160 2.06 -2.68 -4.77
N PRO A 161 3.01 -3.13 -5.60
CA PRO A 161 2.79 -4.28 -6.46
C PRO A 161 2.61 -5.56 -5.65
N PRO A 162 1.60 -6.40 -5.97
CA PRO A 162 1.50 -7.75 -5.43
C PRO A 162 2.83 -8.50 -5.53
N TYR A 163 3.14 -9.28 -4.49
CA TYR A 163 4.40 -10.03 -4.35
C TYR A 163 5.67 -9.18 -4.34
N THR A 164 5.52 -7.85 -4.23
CA THR A 164 6.60 -6.86 -4.34
C THR A 164 7.48 -7.10 -5.56
N HIS A 165 6.82 -7.51 -6.65
CA HIS A 165 7.46 -7.87 -7.91
C HIS A 165 6.97 -6.94 -9.02
N CYS A 166 7.87 -6.08 -9.50
CA CYS A 166 7.56 -5.10 -10.52
C CYS A 166 8.85 -4.63 -11.22
N GLY A 167 9.12 -5.22 -12.39
CA GLY A 167 10.26 -4.85 -13.24
C GLY A 167 10.03 -3.56 -14.03
N GLY A 168 10.95 -3.26 -14.96
CA GLY A 168 10.96 -1.98 -15.69
C GLY A 168 9.67 -1.68 -16.44
N GLU A 169 9.02 -2.67 -17.07
CA GLU A 169 7.75 -2.46 -17.77
C GLU A 169 6.58 -2.22 -16.80
N CYS A 170 6.58 -2.93 -15.67
CA CYS A 170 5.60 -2.74 -14.61
C CYS A 170 5.72 -1.32 -14.01
N LEU A 171 6.94 -0.91 -13.64
CA LEU A 171 7.23 0.44 -13.13
C LEU A 171 6.90 1.54 -14.15
N ALA A 172 7.20 1.32 -15.43
CA ALA A 172 6.82 2.25 -16.49
C ALA A 172 5.29 2.39 -16.62
N THR A 173 4.54 1.30 -16.46
CA THR A 173 3.06 1.35 -16.47
C THR A 173 2.53 2.11 -15.25
N LEU A 174 3.06 1.87 -14.05
CA LEU A 174 2.70 2.62 -12.84
C LEU A 174 3.10 4.10 -12.93
N ASN A 175 4.21 4.42 -13.61
CA ASN A 175 4.63 5.78 -13.92
C ASN A 175 3.60 6.48 -14.84
N GLU A 176 3.17 5.82 -15.91
CA GLU A 176 2.15 6.35 -16.83
C GLU A 176 0.82 6.63 -16.10
N LEU A 177 0.44 5.75 -15.18
CA LEU A 177 -0.74 5.91 -14.33
C LEU A 177 -0.51 6.83 -13.12
N SER A 178 0.69 7.44 -13.02
CA SER A 178 1.09 8.39 -11.99
C SER A 178 0.85 7.88 -10.56
N TYR A 179 1.44 6.71 -10.28
CA TYR A 179 1.55 6.10 -8.96
C TYR A 179 2.95 6.26 -8.34
N HIS A 180 2.99 6.59 -7.05
CA HIS A 180 4.13 6.35 -6.18
C HIS A 180 4.19 4.85 -5.88
N VAL A 181 5.28 4.19 -6.26
CA VAL A 181 5.45 2.75 -6.05
C VAL A 181 6.20 2.54 -4.75
N THR A 182 5.56 1.89 -3.79
CA THR A 182 6.12 1.72 -2.45
C THR A 182 6.25 0.25 -2.09
N ASP A 183 7.47 -0.14 -1.76
CA ASP A 183 7.80 -1.46 -1.25
C ASP A 183 8.12 -1.34 0.26
N TYR A 184 9.06 -2.13 0.79
CA TYR A 184 9.47 -2.14 2.18
C TYR A 184 10.99 -2.25 2.32
N ASN A 185 11.50 -1.89 3.50
CA ASN A 185 12.86 -2.23 3.93
C ASN A 185 12.86 -3.11 5.19
N LEU A 186 11.67 -3.47 5.70
CA LEU A 186 11.47 -4.42 6.78
C LEU A 186 10.33 -5.36 6.42
N ASP A 187 10.68 -6.59 6.07
CA ASP A 187 9.71 -7.65 5.83
C ASP A 187 9.48 -8.48 7.09
N THR A 188 8.23 -8.56 7.56
CA THR A 188 7.90 -9.36 8.74
C THR A 188 7.75 -10.84 8.43
N LYS A 189 7.53 -11.25 7.17
CA LYS A 189 7.26 -12.66 6.82
C LYS A 189 6.08 -13.27 7.60
N ASP A 190 5.08 -12.46 7.95
CA ASP A 190 3.93 -12.86 8.78
C ASP A 190 3.03 -13.93 8.16
N TRP A 191 3.22 -14.23 6.89
CA TRP A 191 2.57 -15.31 6.15
C TRP A 191 3.29 -16.67 6.19
N VAL A 192 4.54 -16.73 6.67
CA VAL A 192 5.39 -17.94 6.53
C VAL A 192 5.22 -18.94 7.66
N ASP A 193 5.04 -18.48 8.90
CA ASP A 193 5.10 -19.33 10.08
C ASP A 193 3.99 -19.01 11.11
N ASN A 194 4.08 -19.64 12.29
CA ASN A 194 3.18 -19.37 13.41
C ASN A 194 3.56 -18.09 14.19
N GLY A 195 4.44 -17.26 13.62
CA GLY A 195 4.78 -15.94 14.12
C GLY A 195 6.13 -15.79 14.81
N SER A 196 6.85 -16.88 15.06
CA SER A 196 8.13 -16.83 15.77
C SER A 196 9.21 -16.12 14.96
N GLY A 197 9.37 -16.50 13.69
CA GLY A 197 10.25 -15.86 12.73
C GLY A 197 9.82 -14.43 12.46
N SER A 198 8.50 -14.17 12.48
CA SER A 198 7.97 -12.81 12.25
C SER A 198 8.36 -11.83 13.35
N LYS A 199 8.20 -12.25 14.61
CA LYS A 199 8.67 -11.46 15.77
C LYS A 199 10.18 -11.27 15.75
N GLN A 200 10.93 -12.31 15.39
CA GLN A 200 12.38 -12.22 15.29
C GLN A 200 12.83 -11.27 14.18
N ALA A 201 12.25 -11.36 12.98
CA ALA A 201 12.58 -10.51 11.84
C ALA A 201 12.34 -9.03 12.18
N TYR A 202 11.15 -8.71 12.71
CA TYR A 202 10.81 -7.34 13.09
C TYR A 202 11.73 -6.80 14.19
N SER A 203 11.86 -7.53 15.31
CA SER A 203 12.65 -7.06 16.45
C SER A 203 14.13 -6.95 16.14
N SER A 204 14.69 -7.87 15.35
CA SER A 204 16.11 -7.78 14.96
C SER A 204 16.38 -6.54 14.12
N ALA A 205 15.51 -6.22 13.16
CA ALA A 205 15.67 -5.02 12.33
C ALA A 205 15.53 -3.73 13.16
N VAL A 206 14.45 -3.61 13.95
CA VAL A 206 14.20 -2.40 14.73
C VAL A 206 15.25 -2.20 15.84
N ASN A 207 15.66 -3.26 16.55
CA ASN A 207 16.66 -3.15 17.60
C ASN A 207 18.05 -2.81 17.07
N ALA A 208 18.38 -3.24 15.85
CA ALA A 208 19.63 -2.87 15.18
C ALA A 208 19.61 -1.42 14.64
N GLY A 209 18.44 -0.89 14.29
CA GLY A 209 18.29 0.48 13.80
C GLY A 209 18.56 1.55 14.85
N ASN A 210 18.92 2.75 14.40
CA ASN A 210 19.08 3.95 15.22
C ASN A 210 18.04 5.00 14.81
N PRO A 211 17.09 5.39 15.67
CA PRO A 211 16.08 6.39 15.34
C PRO A 211 16.62 7.73 14.86
N ALA A 212 17.89 8.08 15.16
CA ALA A 212 18.50 9.31 14.66
C ALA A 212 18.85 9.26 13.15
N SER A 213 19.00 8.07 12.56
CA SER A 213 19.50 7.90 11.19
C SER A 213 18.67 6.94 10.34
N ASP A 214 17.92 6.06 10.96
CA ASP A 214 17.19 4.98 10.31
C ASP A 214 15.70 5.21 10.34
N SER A 215 15.00 4.45 9.51
CA SER A 215 13.55 4.49 9.34
C SER A 215 13.09 3.22 8.66
N PHE A 216 11.87 2.79 8.93
CA PHE A 216 11.34 1.54 8.41
C PHE A 216 10.00 1.74 7.71
N ILE A 217 9.85 1.12 6.55
CA ILE A 217 8.55 0.77 5.96
C ILE A 217 8.39 -0.72 6.19
N SER A 218 7.42 -1.10 7.03
CA SER A 218 7.20 -2.49 7.47
C SER A 218 6.09 -3.14 6.66
N LEU A 219 6.34 -4.31 6.08
CA LEU A 219 5.34 -5.14 5.41
C LEU A 219 4.74 -6.18 6.37
N SER A 220 3.41 -6.17 6.48
CA SER A 220 2.59 -7.21 7.12
C SER A 220 1.25 -7.34 6.37
N HIS A 221 0.39 -8.27 6.78
CA HIS A 221 -0.90 -8.54 6.15
C HIS A 221 -2.00 -8.65 7.22
N ASP A 222 -2.99 -7.77 7.17
CA ASP A 222 -4.08 -7.73 8.16
C ASP A 222 -5.16 -8.80 7.95
N ILE A 223 -4.99 -9.64 6.92
CA ILE A 223 -5.81 -10.82 6.65
C ILE A 223 -5.36 -12.07 7.43
N HIS A 224 -4.23 -12.02 8.12
CA HIS A 224 -3.69 -13.15 8.89
C HIS A 224 -4.06 -13.09 10.37
N THR A 225 -4.59 -14.21 10.88
CA THR A 225 -4.97 -14.35 12.29
C THR A 225 -3.81 -14.07 13.25
N PHE A 226 -2.61 -14.56 12.94
CA PHE A 226 -1.42 -14.31 13.75
C PHE A 226 -1.12 -12.82 13.86
N THR A 227 -1.12 -12.13 12.71
CA THR A 227 -0.79 -10.70 12.62
C THR A 227 -1.68 -9.87 13.54
N VAL A 228 -3.00 -10.11 13.47
CA VAL A 228 -3.98 -9.36 14.26
C VAL A 228 -4.05 -9.80 15.73
N ASN A 229 -3.63 -11.03 16.05
CA ASN A 229 -3.70 -11.60 17.40
C ASN A 229 -2.39 -11.37 18.16
N GLY A 230 -2.04 -10.10 18.31
CA GLY A 230 -0.97 -9.64 19.19
C GLY A 230 0.34 -9.30 18.49
N PHE A 231 0.54 -9.67 17.22
CA PHE A 231 1.76 -9.27 16.52
C PHE A 231 1.78 -7.76 16.22
N VAL A 232 0.65 -7.14 15.86
CA VAL A 232 0.55 -5.67 15.75
C VAL A 232 0.95 -4.98 17.06
N GLN A 233 0.45 -5.45 18.20
CA GLN A 233 0.85 -4.90 19.51
C GLN A 233 2.35 -5.07 19.75
N TYR A 234 2.89 -6.26 19.47
CA TYR A 234 4.32 -6.52 19.60
C TYR A 234 5.19 -5.58 18.76
N MET A 235 4.81 -5.34 17.49
CA MET A 235 5.52 -4.39 16.64
C MET A 235 5.51 -2.98 17.24
N ILE A 236 4.35 -2.55 17.77
CA ILE A 236 4.21 -1.25 18.42
C ILE A 236 5.15 -1.13 19.63
N ASP A 237 5.14 -2.13 20.51
CA ASP A 237 5.93 -2.13 21.74
C ASP A 237 7.43 -2.04 21.45
N VAL A 238 7.93 -2.87 20.54
CA VAL A 238 9.35 -2.92 20.16
C VAL A 238 9.82 -1.59 19.57
N ALA A 239 9.06 -1.00 18.64
CA ALA A 239 9.44 0.27 18.04
C ALA A 239 9.37 1.44 19.02
N LYS A 240 8.37 1.47 19.93
CA LYS A 240 8.32 2.49 21.01
C LYS A 240 9.47 2.36 21.99
N GLU A 241 9.79 1.14 22.42
CA GLU A 241 10.91 0.87 23.33
C GLU A 241 12.23 1.37 22.75
N LYS A 242 12.39 1.22 21.42
CA LYS A 242 13.57 1.71 20.71
C LYS A 242 13.57 3.22 20.44
N GLY A 243 12.43 3.89 20.58
CA GLY A 243 12.28 5.34 20.36
C GLY A 243 11.91 5.75 18.94
N PHE A 244 11.36 4.84 18.13
CA PHE A 244 10.77 5.19 16.84
C PHE A 244 9.34 5.71 16.99
N GLU A 245 8.95 6.63 16.11
CA GLU A 245 7.59 7.15 16.01
C GLU A 245 6.85 6.54 14.82
N PHE A 246 5.53 6.36 14.95
CA PHE A 246 4.72 5.79 13.88
C PHE A 246 4.12 6.85 12.98
N THR A 247 3.92 6.48 11.71
CA THR A 247 3.44 7.38 10.67
C THR A 247 2.81 6.59 9.52
N THR A 248 2.10 7.27 8.61
CA THR A 248 1.76 6.71 7.30
C THR A 248 2.98 6.75 6.38
N ILE A 249 2.96 6.01 5.26
CA ILE A 249 4.06 6.02 4.29
C ILE A 249 4.17 7.40 3.63
N GLY A 250 3.04 8.04 3.29
CA GLY A 250 3.03 9.39 2.74
C GLY A 250 3.74 10.40 3.64
N ASP A 251 3.38 10.43 4.93
CA ASP A 251 4.05 11.30 5.91
C ASP A 251 5.52 10.92 6.11
N CYS A 252 5.88 9.62 6.09
CA CYS A 252 7.27 9.19 6.21
C CYS A 252 8.14 9.58 5.00
N LEU A 253 7.51 9.83 3.85
CA LEU A 253 8.14 10.35 2.65
C LEU A 253 8.10 11.89 2.57
N GLY A 254 7.48 12.55 3.55
CA GLY A 254 7.32 14.01 3.58
C GLY A 254 6.25 14.52 2.61
N ASP A 255 5.30 13.67 2.20
CA ASP A 255 4.21 14.03 1.31
C ASP A 255 2.96 14.40 2.12
N PRO A 256 2.46 15.64 2.03
CA PRO A 256 1.28 16.05 2.78
C PRO A 256 0.06 15.24 2.34
N SER A 257 -0.88 14.99 3.28
CA SER A 257 -2.05 14.14 3.04
C SER A 257 -2.97 14.59 1.91
N SER A 258 -2.91 15.86 1.50
CA SER A 258 -3.61 16.37 0.32
C SER A 258 -3.17 15.70 -0.98
N ASN A 259 -1.96 15.13 -1.02
CA ASN A 259 -1.37 14.48 -2.20
C ASN A 259 -1.55 12.96 -2.20
N TRP A 260 -2.18 12.36 -1.19
CA TRP A 260 -2.31 10.89 -1.16
C TRP A 260 -3.40 10.37 -2.10
N TYR A 261 -4.28 11.26 -2.56
CA TYR A 261 -5.46 10.90 -3.32
C TYR A 261 -5.76 11.89 -4.44
N ARG A 262 -6.40 11.39 -5.49
CA ARG A 262 -6.99 12.13 -6.60
C ARG A 262 -8.50 12.20 -6.45
N ASP A 263 -9.07 13.32 -6.84
CA ASP A 263 -10.51 13.47 -7.04
C ASP A 263 -10.92 12.63 -8.26
N PRO A 264 -11.91 11.72 -8.14
CA PRO A 264 -12.30 10.83 -9.25
C PRO A 264 -12.86 11.54 -10.49
N THR A 265 -13.25 12.81 -10.38
CA THR A 265 -13.87 13.55 -11.50
C THR A 265 -12.84 14.38 -12.26
N SER A 266 -11.94 15.05 -11.54
CA SER A 266 -10.96 15.99 -12.09
C SER A 266 -9.55 15.41 -12.21
N GLY A 267 -9.21 14.41 -11.41
CA GLY A 267 -7.86 13.84 -11.31
C GLY A 267 -6.85 14.67 -10.51
N GLU A 268 -7.26 15.85 -10.07
CA GLU A 268 -6.50 16.74 -9.20
C GLU A 268 -6.40 16.17 -7.77
N ALA A 269 -5.46 16.69 -6.98
CA ALA A 269 -5.26 16.28 -5.59
C ALA A 269 -6.49 16.60 -4.71
N VAL A 270 -6.93 15.63 -3.89
CA VAL A 270 -8.04 15.81 -2.93
C VAL A 270 -7.58 16.70 -1.78
N GLY A 271 -7.80 18.00 -1.92
CA GLY A 271 -7.33 19.02 -0.97
C GLY A 271 -6.61 20.19 -1.64
N ALA A 272 -6.39 20.14 -2.95
CA ALA A 272 -6.07 21.34 -3.72
C ALA A 272 -7.29 22.27 -3.68
N THR A 273 -7.35 23.16 -2.68
CA THR A 273 -8.15 24.38 -2.84
C THR A 273 -7.68 25.00 -4.14
N LYS A 274 -8.60 25.18 -5.11
CA LYS A 274 -8.35 26.06 -6.24
C LYS A 274 -7.92 27.39 -5.64
N GLU A 275 -6.62 27.66 -5.62
CA GLU A 275 -6.15 29.00 -5.36
C GLU A 275 -6.66 29.80 -6.57
N GLU A 276 -7.82 30.43 -6.40
CA GLU A 276 -8.34 31.39 -7.35
C GLU A 276 -7.22 32.41 -7.57
N PRO A 277 -6.81 32.68 -8.82
CA PRO A 277 -5.66 33.54 -9.06
C PRO A 277 -5.92 34.86 -8.35
N LYS A 278 -5.09 35.15 -7.34
CA LYS A 278 -5.13 36.40 -6.60
C LYS A 278 -5.18 37.53 -7.63
N PRO A 279 -6.13 38.48 -7.54
CA PRO A 279 -6.27 39.51 -8.55
C PRO A 279 -4.96 40.30 -8.62
N THR A 280 -4.23 40.14 -9.72
CA THR A 280 -3.03 40.91 -10.01
C THR A 280 -3.43 42.37 -10.07
N THR A 281 -3.25 43.08 -8.95
CA THR A 281 -3.43 44.51 -8.89
C THR A 281 -2.32 45.11 -9.75
N THR A 282 -2.67 45.43 -10.99
CA THR A 282 -1.75 46.08 -11.94
C THR A 282 -1.58 47.52 -11.45
N THR A 283 -0.59 47.76 -10.59
CA THR A 283 -0.20 49.11 -10.23
C THR A 283 0.47 49.74 -11.45
N LYS A 284 -0.26 50.63 -12.10
CA LYS A 284 0.21 51.52 -13.17
C LYS A 284 1.51 52.22 -12.73
N PRO A 285 2.60 52.17 -13.53
CA PRO A 285 3.82 52.92 -13.20
C PRO A 285 3.55 54.42 -13.21
N ALA A 286 3.82 55.07 -12.08
CA ALA A 286 3.94 56.52 -12.01
C ALA A 286 5.27 56.96 -12.64
N VAL A 287 5.18 57.93 -13.54
CA VAL A 287 6.28 58.55 -14.27
C VAL A 287 7.19 59.31 -13.29
N PRO A 288 8.53 59.10 -13.29
CA PRO A 288 9.45 60.05 -12.67
C PRO A 288 9.98 61.04 -13.71
N THR A 289 9.76 62.32 -13.44
CA THR A 289 10.30 63.46 -14.16
C THR A 289 11.82 63.59 -13.94
N THR A 290 12.56 63.77 -15.02
CA THR A 290 14.00 64.05 -15.09
C THR A 290 14.38 65.44 -14.60
N THR A 291 15.46 65.57 -13.81
CA THR A 291 16.36 66.74 -13.90
C THR A 291 17.81 66.41 -13.49
N SER A 292 18.73 66.66 -14.45
CA SER A 292 20.12 67.15 -14.35
C SER A 292 21.24 66.36 -13.63
N ALA A 293 22.25 65.99 -14.43
CA ALA A 293 23.65 65.71 -14.07
C ALA A 293 24.46 67.01 -13.81
N PRO A 294 25.73 66.93 -13.35
CA PRO A 294 26.85 66.85 -14.31
C PRO A 294 28.04 65.93 -13.92
N GLU A 295 28.94 65.80 -14.90
CA GLU A 295 30.08 64.90 -15.15
C GLU A 295 31.26 64.88 -14.15
N ALA A 296 32.05 63.80 -14.14
CA ALA A 296 33.42 63.75 -14.72
C ALA A 296 34.22 62.45 -14.40
N LYS A 297 34.84 61.88 -15.47
CA LYS A 297 36.20 61.28 -15.65
C LYS A 297 36.80 60.39 -14.53
N THR A 298 37.58 59.31 -14.72
CA THR A 298 38.56 58.93 -15.75
C THR A 298 39.01 57.47 -15.50
N GLU A 299 39.34 56.76 -16.58
CA GLU A 299 40.46 55.80 -16.78
C GLU A 299 40.73 54.55 -15.91
N ALA A 300 41.20 53.55 -16.66
CA ALA A 300 41.54 52.18 -16.33
C ALA A 300 42.88 52.00 -15.59
N LYS A 301 43.06 50.83 -14.96
CA LYS A 301 44.28 50.02 -15.17
C LYS A 301 44.10 48.54 -14.80
N THR A 302 44.61 47.75 -15.72
CA THR A 302 44.96 46.33 -15.71
C THR A 302 45.86 45.87 -14.56
N THR A 303 45.77 44.59 -14.18
CA THR A 303 46.88 43.63 -14.32
C THR A 303 46.38 42.19 -14.21
N ALA A 304 46.85 41.38 -15.15
CA ALA A 304 46.69 39.94 -15.25
C ALA A 304 47.68 39.20 -14.33
N SER A 305 47.41 37.93 -14.06
CA SER A 305 48.41 36.90 -14.30
C SER A 305 47.73 35.60 -14.71
N ALA A 306 48.01 35.20 -15.95
CA ALA A 306 48.01 33.80 -16.40
C ALA A 306 49.13 33.04 -15.64
N THR A 307 49.30 31.72 -15.75
CA THR A 307 49.79 30.97 -16.94
C THR A 307 49.62 29.49 -16.57
N GLU A 308 48.78 28.72 -17.29
CA GLU A 308 49.15 27.72 -18.32
C GLU A 308 49.79 26.44 -17.75
N SER A 309 49.78 25.25 -18.35
CA SER A 309 49.25 24.55 -19.54
C SER A 309 49.81 23.10 -19.36
N ALA A 310 49.49 22.02 -20.04
CA ALA A 310 49.04 21.69 -21.39
C ALA A 310 48.51 20.23 -21.33
N THR A 311 47.44 19.79 -22.01
CA THR A 311 47.21 19.59 -23.46
C THR A 311 47.84 18.32 -24.06
N ALA A 312 47.00 17.41 -24.57
CA ALA A 312 47.02 16.80 -25.93
C ALA A 312 46.06 15.57 -25.98
N LYS A 313 44.96 15.55 -26.77
CA LYS A 313 44.79 15.37 -28.25
C LYS A 313 44.78 13.87 -28.68
N ALA A 314 43.62 13.24 -28.91
CA ALA A 314 42.86 13.03 -30.18
C ALA A 314 43.36 11.84 -31.07
N THR A 315 42.70 10.66 -31.10
CA THR A 315 41.68 10.11 -32.09
C THR A 315 42.31 9.04 -33.03
N PRO A 316 41.59 8.28 -33.90
CA PRO A 316 40.64 7.14 -33.72
C PRO A 316 41.09 5.81 -34.40
N SER A 317 40.29 4.73 -34.33
CA SER A 317 40.24 3.68 -35.39
C SER A 317 38.92 2.90 -35.46
N LYS A 318 38.58 2.42 -36.68
CA LYS A 318 37.37 1.72 -37.17
C LYS A 318 37.56 0.18 -37.18
N SER A 319 36.46 -0.60 -37.21
CA SER A 319 35.96 -1.40 -38.38
C SER A 319 35.28 -2.76 -38.07
N ALA A 320 34.20 -3.05 -38.84
CA ALA A 320 33.65 -4.33 -39.37
C ALA A 320 33.06 -5.40 -38.40
N SER A 321 31.77 -5.83 -38.47
CA SER A 321 31.01 -6.69 -39.45
C SER A 321 31.49 -8.17 -39.45
N GLU A 322 30.70 -9.26 -39.48
CA GLU A 322 29.42 -9.66 -40.11
C GLU A 322 29.02 -11.11 -39.65
N GLU A 323 27.72 -11.47 -39.76
CA GLU A 323 27.08 -12.79 -40.10
C GLU A 323 27.43 -14.11 -39.31
N ASP A 324 26.59 -15.16 -39.11
CA ASP A 324 25.44 -15.71 -39.87
C ASP A 324 24.67 -16.83 -39.10
N ARG A 325 23.42 -17.12 -39.53
CA ARG A 325 22.62 -18.39 -39.53
C ARG A 325 21.90 -19.00 -38.30
N GLU A 326 20.59 -18.72 -38.21
CA GLU A 326 19.39 -19.52 -38.59
C GLU A 326 19.27 -21.09 -38.44
N LYS A 327 18.05 -21.50 -38.00
CA LYS A 327 17.26 -22.79 -38.13
C LYS A 327 17.58 -23.96 -37.17
N ASP A 328 16.64 -24.73 -36.60
CA ASP A 328 15.30 -25.18 -37.05
C ASP A 328 14.37 -25.68 -35.89
N ARG A 329 13.05 -25.70 -36.18
CA ARG A 329 11.90 -26.57 -35.76
C ARG A 329 12.09 -27.67 -34.67
N GLU A 330 11.11 -28.12 -33.87
CA GLU A 330 9.69 -28.44 -34.12
C GLU A 330 8.91 -28.84 -32.82
N THR A 331 7.59 -28.56 -32.81
CA THR A 331 6.42 -29.30 -32.25
C THR A 331 6.38 -29.94 -30.84
N ALA A 332 5.33 -29.56 -30.09
CA ALA A 332 4.16 -30.39 -29.72
C ALA A 332 3.68 -30.09 -28.27
N GLY A 333 2.37 -29.89 -28.12
CA GLY A 333 1.74 -29.51 -26.87
C GLY A 333 1.57 -30.65 -25.86
N SER A 334 1.30 -30.27 -24.62
CA SER A 334 0.31 -30.95 -23.78
C SER A 334 -0.06 -30.06 -22.61
N SER A 335 -1.36 -29.88 -22.43
CA SER A 335 -2.00 -29.38 -21.23
C SER A 335 -1.68 -30.25 -20.01
N SER A 336 -1.24 -29.65 -18.91
CA SER A 336 -1.51 -30.20 -17.59
C SER A 336 -1.43 -29.09 -16.54
N ALA A 337 -2.48 -29.02 -15.73
CA ALA A 337 -2.53 -28.20 -14.53
C ALA A 337 -1.43 -28.62 -13.55
N THR A 338 -0.75 -27.65 -12.96
CA THR A 338 0.03 -27.90 -11.74
C THR A 338 0.08 -26.63 -10.91
N THR A 339 -0.43 -26.74 -9.68
CA THR A 339 -0.19 -25.85 -8.55
C THR A 339 1.31 -25.64 -8.37
N ALA A 340 1.79 -24.42 -8.63
CA ALA A 340 3.19 -24.03 -8.45
C ALA A 340 3.34 -23.12 -7.23
N LYS A 341 4.13 -23.61 -6.27
CA LYS A 341 4.73 -22.87 -5.16
C LYS A 341 5.75 -21.85 -5.74
N PRO A 342 5.80 -20.60 -5.27
CA PRO A 342 6.71 -19.60 -5.85
C PRO A 342 8.18 -19.89 -5.52
N PRO A 343 9.12 -19.50 -6.39
CA PRO A 343 10.54 -19.74 -6.21
C PRO A 343 11.16 -18.77 -5.20
N THR A 344 12.05 -19.30 -4.38
CA THR A 344 12.90 -18.54 -3.46
C THR A 344 13.94 -17.75 -4.26
N ALA A 345 13.84 -16.42 -4.24
CA ALA A 345 14.90 -15.56 -4.77
C ALA A 345 16.04 -15.47 -3.74
N SER A 346 17.19 -16.06 -4.07
CA SER A 346 18.46 -15.83 -3.37
C SER A 346 19.14 -14.60 -3.96
N ALA A 347 19.23 -13.53 -3.18
CA ALA A 347 20.12 -12.40 -3.48
C ALA A 347 21.51 -12.69 -2.91
N THR A 348 22.47 -12.88 -3.81
CA THR A 348 23.90 -12.99 -3.49
C THR A 348 24.47 -11.61 -3.22
N VAL A 349 24.95 -11.35 -2.00
CA VAL A 349 25.76 -10.17 -1.68
C VAL A 349 27.23 -10.54 -1.82
N ASN A 350 27.93 -9.90 -2.76
CA ASN A 350 29.38 -9.94 -2.89
C ASN A 350 29.96 -8.61 -2.40
N GLY A 351 30.89 -8.67 -1.45
CA GLY A 351 31.62 -7.51 -0.95
C GLY A 351 32.58 -7.91 0.18
N GLY A 352 33.73 -8.51 -0.19
CA GLY A 352 34.77 -8.89 0.75
C GLY A 352 35.78 -7.77 1.03
N ALA A 353 36.37 -7.79 2.23
CA ALA A 353 37.76 -7.40 2.45
C ALA A 353 38.32 -8.09 3.71
N ASN A 354 39.54 -8.61 3.53
CA ASN A 354 40.33 -9.55 4.33
C ASN A 354 40.73 -9.12 5.75
N VAL A 355 40.89 -10.11 6.63
CA VAL A 355 42.13 -10.32 7.42
C VAL A 355 42.29 -11.81 7.75
N GLY A 356 43.47 -12.36 7.48
CA GLY A 356 43.78 -13.78 7.65
C GLY A 356 44.52 -14.12 8.97
N LEU A 357 44.62 -15.42 9.25
CA LEU A 357 45.84 -16.18 9.62
C LEU A 357 45.48 -17.51 10.31
N GLY A 358 46.00 -18.63 9.76
CA GLY A 358 46.58 -19.75 10.51
C GLY A 358 45.68 -20.93 10.97
N PRO A 359 46.02 -22.20 10.63
CA PRO A 359 45.27 -23.39 11.04
C PRO A 359 45.82 -24.03 12.33
N VAL A 360 44.96 -24.67 13.10
CA VAL A 360 45.36 -25.62 14.17
C VAL A 360 44.58 -26.93 14.02
N THR A 361 45.34 -28.02 13.89
CA THR A 361 44.93 -29.42 13.85
C THR A 361 44.77 -30.03 15.25
N PRO A 362 44.16 -31.24 15.38
CA PRO A 362 43.44 -31.68 16.58
C PRO A 362 44.19 -32.73 17.43
N THR A 363 43.79 -32.82 18.70
CA THR A 363 44.03 -33.92 19.66
C THR A 363 42.85 -33.89 20.64
N GLY A 364 42.26 -34.94 21.18
CA GLY A 364 42.47 -36.38 21.19
C GLY A 364 41.28 -37.01 21.96
N ALA A 365 41.09 -38.31 21.80
CA ALA A 365 39.90 -39.09 22.13
C ALA A 365 39.77 -39.57 23.60
N ALA A 366 38.70 -40.36 23.83
CA ALA A 366 38.33 -41.26 24.95
C ALA A 366 37.34 -40.67 25.98
N ASP A 367 36.27 -41.33 26.44
CA ASP A 367 35.69 -42.66 26.23
C ASP A 367 34.25 -42.67 26.81
N GLY A 368 33.38 -43.55 26.30
CA GLY A 368 32.52 -44.36 27.19
C GLY A 368 30.99 -44.15 27.22
N VAL A 369 30.31 -45.10 26.56
CA VAL A 369 29.08 -45.82 26.99
C VAL A 369 27.70 -45.26 26.62
N ALA A 370 27.02 -46.02 25.73
CA ALA A 370 25.60 -45.96 25.40
C ALA A 370 24.72 -46.69 26.45
N PRO A 371 23.39 -46.46 26.42
CA PRO A 371 22.57 -47.57 25.96
C PRO A 371 21.42 -47.17 25.00
N THR A 372 21.10 -48.15 24.16
CA THR A 372 20.00 -48.28 23.21
C THR A 372 18.62 -48.36 23.88
N SER A 373 17.61 -47.73 23.28
CA SER A 373 16.28 -48.33 23.10
C SER A 373 15.50 -47.68 21.96
N THR A 374 14.66 -48.50 21.33
CA THR A 374 14.07 -48.48 19.99
C THR A 374 12.92 -47.47 19.78
N PRO A 375 12.57 -47.13 18.52
CA PRO A 375 11.53 -46.17 18.20
C PRO A 375 10.15 -46.84 18.12
N THR A 376 9.12 -46.21 18.69
CA THR A 376 7.73 -46.63 18.51
C THR A 376 7.12 -45.91 17.30
N HIS A 377 6.88 -46.68 16.24
CA HIS A 377 5.98 -46.31 15.15
C HIS A 377 4.54 -46.23 15.67
N VAL A 378 3.83 -45.14 15.38
CA VAL A 378 2.36 -45.10 15.40
C VAL A 378 1.89 -44.76 13.99
N GLY A 379 1.32 -45.77 13.33
CA GLY A 379 0.64 -45.60 12.04
C GLY A 379 -0.76 -45.02 12.22
N VAL A 380 -1.13 -44.11 11.33
CA VAL A 380 -2.50 -43.62 11.19
C VAL A 380 -3.18 -44.45 10.11
N SER A 381 -4.28 -45.13 10.48
CA SER A 381 -5.22 -45.77 9.55
C SER A 381 -6.49 -44.93 9.48
N GLY A 382 -6.99 -44.73 8.27
CA GLY A 382 -8.24 -44.04 7.98
C GLY A 382 -9.52 -44.85 8.22
N ALA A 383 -10.61 -44.30 7.69
CA ALA A 383 -12.04 -44.58 7.92
C ALA A 383 -12.57 -43.91 9.21
N GLY A 384 -13.52 -42.98 9.22
CA GLY A 384 -14.66 -42.79 8.32
C GLY A 384 -15.93 -43.22 9.05
N ARG A 385 -16.67 -42.26 9.64
CA ARG A 385 -18.14 -42.16 9.63
C ARG A 385 -18.66 -41.22 10.72
N ALA A 386 -19.52 -40.31 10.28
CA ALA A 386 -20.39 -39.49 11.11
C ALA A 386 -21.45 -40.37 11.80
N ILE A 387 -21.75 -40.04 13.06
CA ILE A 387 -22.96 -40.50 13.75
C ILE A 387 -23.75 -39.26 14.15
N PHE A 388 -24.91 -39.09 13.53
CA PHE A 388 -25.99 -38.27 14.05
C PHE A 388 -26.52 -38.92 15.33
N SER A 389 -26.64 -38.15 16.41
CA SER A 389 -27.55 -38.48 17.51
C SER A 389 -28.45 -37.28 17.78
N VAL A 390 -29.75 -37.53 17.61
CA VAL A 390 -30.86 -36.65 17.91
C VAL A 390 -31.35 -37.04 19.30
N GLY A 391 -31.52 -36.08 20.22
CA GLY A 391 -32.23 -36.37 21.47
C GLY A 391 -32.22 -35.27 22.52
N GLY A 392 -33.40 -34.65 22.75
CA GLY A 392 -33.84 -33.99 23.99
C GLY A 392 -33.32 -32.56 24.21
N VAL A 393 -34.06 -31.45 24.09
CA VAL A 393 -35.41 -31.06 24.56
C VAL A 393 -35.53 -30.92 26.09
N LEU A 394 -35.71 -29.64 26.49
CA LEU A 394 -36.32 -29.05 27.69
C LEU A 394 -35.55 -28.96 29.03
N ALA A 395 -35.31 -27.70 29.43
CA ALA A 395 -35.44 -27.07 30.77
C ALA A 395 -34.27 -26.09 30.99
N GLY A 396 -34.43 -24.83 31.39
CA GLY A 396 -35.59 -24.01 31.71
C GLY A 396 -35.09 -22.57 31.86
N ALA A 397 -35.92 -21.61 31.46
CA ALA A 397 -35.66 -20.20 31.60
C ALA A 397 -36.57 -19.59 32.69
N LEU A 398 -36.06 -18.52 33.31
CA LEU A 398 -36.76 -17.44 34.02
C LEU A 398 -37.06 -17.59 35.51
N ALA A 399 -36.31 -16.82 36.29
CA ALA A 399 -36.73 -16.03 37.46
C ALA A 399 -35.53 -15.13 37.84
N TRP A 400 -35.61 -13.86 38.25
CA TRP A 400 -36.66 -12.84 38.33
C TRP A 400 -35.89 -11.55 38.69
N ALA A 401 -36.34 -10.40 38.20
CA ALA A 401 -35.79 -9.09 38.57
C ALA A 401 -36.42 -8.58 39.87
N MET A 402 -35.60 -8.15 40.85
CA MET A 402 -35.84 -7.02 41.78
C MET A 402 -34.83 -7.04 42.94
N MET A 403 -34.07 -5.96 43.09
CA MET A 403 -33.71 -5.27 44.34
C MET A 403 -33.00 -3.97 43.92
N ILE A 404 -33.68 -2.82 44.11
CA ILE A 404 -33.36 -1.76 45.09
C ILE A 404 -32.05 -1.04 44.77
#